data_AF-A0A2N2JCF0-F1
#
_entry.id   AF-A0A2N2JCF0-F1
#
_cell.length_a   1.000
_cell.length_b   1.000
_cell.length_c   1.000
_cell.angle_alpha   90.00
_cell.angle_beta   90.00
_cell.angle_gamma   90.00
#
_symmetry.space_group_name_H-M   'P 1'
#
loop_
_entity.id
_entity.type
_entity.pdbx_description
1 polymer ?
#
loop_
_entity_poly.entity_id
_entity_poly.type
_entity_poly.pdbx_seq_one_letter_code
_entity_poly.pdbx_strand_id
1 'polypeptide(L)'
;MNRIFNTVGGALLAACLFVTGCSEANDADGRVKGPALGLEVAPLELPGVTDACYSVGVFNAADPSSGETVWSEGHICADQYGDNLGAIAYVGPCDADGPGGERMNSVRLIMTDLCAGGSCVEGGGATSIPAAEWDNPCPAPDGCVKQALCSENQDTPVVFNLTVMRDAKQGFFDIAVNFEDIFCSAKLDCADDEGQDIDLLYNGAARDATVVAAVACTSGPGDTCDTHVYMNDMRIDCYASVAERDADAGVPVSTYTLSPAAGPGNAGAHPPLLFQTANYWGVEQLPQMNKVYWTTALGIVESELTAGNVCVFHGSATAGDHLFSNGQSPQDTWYPFIEYAVNLNEGDGLSCGQHPLNEAGSGVQTVYTDASGMTFGNHLDCGTEDVSSTVDCSGAVPALAMEGASITSTGSNVVVTINGVASQAYSLGAGTVAGCCVDPCQVAACADNNGP
;
A
#
# COMPACT_ATOMS: atom_id res chain seq x y z
N MET A 1 35.58 -46.62 -45.04
CA MET A 1 35.93 -45.32 -45.65
C MET A 1 36.00 -44.31 -44.50
N ASN A 2 37.09 -44.28 -43.75
CA ASN A 2 38.36 -43.53 -43.91
C ASN A 2 38.31 -42.05 -43.45
N ARG A 3 39.21 -41.76 -42.49
CA ARG A 3 39.70 -40.47 -41.91
C ARG A 3 38.81 -39.91 -40.77
N ILE A 4 39.19 -39.89 -39.49
CA ILE A 4 40.41 -39.45 -38.75
C ILE A 4 40.81 -38.01 -39.07
N PHE A 5 40.58 -37.09 -38.13
CA PHE A 5 41.56 -36.10 -37.65
C PHE A 5 41.17 -35.56 -36.25
N ASN A 6 42.08 -35.75 -35.29
CA ASN A 6 42.17 -35.06 -34.01
C ASN A 6 42.77 -33.66 -34.22
N THR A 7 42.32 -32.66 -33.46
CA THR A 7 43.18 -31.54 -33.08
C THR A 7 42.84 -31.06 -31.66
N VAL A 8 43.81 -31.19 -30.77
CA VAL A 8 43.86 -30.64 -29.42
C VAL A 8 44.42 -29.22 -29.52
N GLY A 9 43.73 -28.23 -28.94
CA GLY A 9 44.23 -26.86 -28.81
C GLY A 9 44.13 -26.42 -27.36
N GLY A 10 45.25 -26.43 -26.65
CA GLY A 10 45.37 -25.89 -25.30
C GLY A 10 45.44 -24.36 -25.32
N ALA A 11 44.66 -23.71 -24.46
CA ALA A 11 44.76 -22.29 -24.19
C ALA A 11 45.43 -22.07 -22.83
N LEU A 12 46.55 -21.35 -22.86
CA LEU A 12 47.24 -20.79 -21.70
C LEU A 12 46.36 -19.69 -21.08
N LEU A 13 46.00 -19.82 -19.79
CA LEU A 13 45.42 -18.72 -19.01
C LEU A 13 46.58 -17.94 -18.34
N ALA A 14 46.82 -16.71 -18.79
CA ALA A 14 47.72 -15.77 -18.14
C ALA A 14 46.94 -15.00 -17.05
N ALA A 15 47.35 -15.17 -15.79
CA ALA A 15 46.82 -14.40 -14.67
C ALA A 15 47.51 -13.02 -14.61
N CYS A 16 46.80 -11.97 -15.02
CA CYS A 16 47.18 -10.58 -14.73
C CYS A 16 46.69 -10.20 -13.33
N LEU A 17 47.61 -10.13 -12.37
CA LEU A 17 47.40 -9.42 -11.10
C LEU A 17 47.47 -7.91 -11.37
N PHE A 18 46.31 -7.25 -11.39
CA PHE A 18 46.25 -5.79 -11.25
C PHE A 18 46.17 -5.45 -9.77
N VAL A 19 47.27 -4.93 -9.23
CA VAL A 19 47.28 -4.21 -7.95
C VAL A 19 46.94 -2.76 -8.28
N THR A 20 45.66 -2.39 -8.19
CA THR A 20 45.21 -1.00 -8.21
C THR A 20 45.35 -0.45 -6.80
N GLY A 21 46.38 0.36 -6.57
CA GLY A 21 46.46 1.22 -5.39
C GLY A 21 45.53 2.41 -5.57
N CYS A 22 44.57 2.58 -4.66
CA CYS A 22 43.77 3.80 -4.55
C CYS A 22 44.68 4.93 -4.06
N SER A 23 45.06 5.86 -4.94
CA SER A 23 45.57 7.16 -4.52
C SER A 23 44.38 8.09 -4.30
N GLU A 24 44.30 8.69 -3.11
CA GLU A 24 43.41 9.80 -2.78
C GLU A 24 43.64 10.95 -3.77
N ALA A 25 42.83 10.97 -4.83
CA ALA A 25 42.83 12.05 -5.81
C ALA A 25 42.01 13.20 -5.22
N ASN A 26 42.69 14.20 -4.67
CA ASN A 26 42.10 15.52 -4.45
C ASN A 26 41.67 16.06 -5.83
N ASP A 27 40.42 16.51 -5.95
CA ASP A 27 39.96 17.18 -7.17
C ASP A 27 40.77 18.47 -7.41
N ALA A 28 40.84 18.92 -8.67
CA ALA A 28 41.64 20.07 -9.09
C ALA A 28 41.31 21.39 -8.35
N ASP A 29 40.16 21.44 -7.65
CA ASP A 29 39.72 22.57 -6.83
C ASP A 29 40.12 22.47 -5.34
N GLY A 30 40.88 21.45 -4.94
CA GLY A 30 41.33 21.28 -3.55
C GLY A 30 40.22 20.90 -2.56
N ARG A 31 39.04 20.48 -3.06
CA ARG A 31 37.99 19.90 -2.23
C ARG A 31 38.37 18.46 -1.90
N VAL A 32 38.51 18.15 -0.61
CA VAL A 32 38.55 16.78 -0.13
C VAL A 32 37.19 16.16 -0.46
N LYS A 33 37.15 15.04 -1.17
CA LYS A 33 35.92 14.27 -1.34
C LYS A 33 35.51 13.76 0.04
N GLY A 34 34.53 14.43 0.63
CA GLY A 34 33.87 13.94 1.84
C GLY A 34 33.04 12.69 1.54
N PRO A 35 32.54 12.02 2.58
CA PRO A 35 31.63 10.89 2.41
C PRO A 35 30.37 11.32 1.64
N ALA A 36 29.82 10.42 0.85
CA ALA A 36 28.70 10.70 -0.04
C ALA A 36 27.57 9.67 0.08
N LEU A 37 26.35 10.12 -0.21
CA LEU A 37 25.17 9.28 -0.40
C LEU A 37 24.89 9.15 -1.89
N GLY A 38 24.79 7.91 -2.37
CA GLY A 38 24.30 7.59 -3.69
C GLY A 38 22.78 7.46 -3.67
N LEU A 39 22.06 8.39 -4.27
CA LEU A 39 20.62 8.38 -4.39
C LEU A 39 20.22 7.71 -5.71
N GLU A 40 19.31 6.74 -5.64
CA GLU A 40 18.68 6.14 -6.81
C GLU A 40 17.15 6.20 -6.67
N VAL A 41 16.45 6.56 -7.75
CA VAL A 41 15.00 6.41 -7.88
C VAL A 41 14.75 5.37 -8.96
N ALA A 42 13.89 4.39 -8.67
CA ALA A 42 13.54 3.36 -9.65
C ALA A 42 12.80 3.96 -10.87
N PRO A 43 12.91 3.34 -12.07
CA PRO A 43 12.17 3.77 -13.25
C PRO A 43 10.67 3.86 -13.02
N LEU A 44 10.04 4.87 -13.63
CA LEU A 44 8.59 5.00 -13.66
C LEU A 44 8.05 4.39 -14.96
N GLU A 45 7.25 3.34 -14.84
CA GLU A 45 6.56 2.72 -15.97
C GLU A 45 5.17 3.35 -16.11
N LEU A 46 5.13 4.59 -16.61
CA LEU A 46 3.88 5.33 -16.77
C LEU A 46 3.63 5.73 -18.23
N PRO A 47 2.57 5.20 -18.88
CA PRO A 47 2.24 5.54 -20.26
C PRO A 47 2.09 7.05 -20.47
N GLY A 48 2.89 7.59 -21.40
CA GLY A 48 2.86 9.00 -21.78
C GLY A 48 3.63 9.96 -20.86
N VAL A 49 4.25 9.46 -19.79
CA VAL A 49 5.28 10.20 -19.06
C VAL A 49 6.59 10.08 -19.83
N THR A 50 7.29 11.19 -19.97
CA THR A 50 8.57 11.27 -20.69
C THR A 50 9.69 11.89 -19.87
N ASP A 51 9.39 12.31 -18.63
CA ASP A 51 10.36 12.81 -17.67
C ASP A 51 9.68 12.99 -16.29
N ALA A 52 10.49 12.95 -15.23
CA ALA A 52 10.06 13.25 -13.86
C ALA A 52 11.14 14.06 -13.16
N CYS A 53 10.73 15.03 -12.33
CA CYS A 53 11.64 15.89 -11.59
C CYS A 53 11.44 15.75 -10.08
N TYR A 54 12.54 15.97 -9.37
CA TYR A 54 12.65 15.77 -7.94
C TYR A 54 13.39 16.93 -7.27
N SER A 55 13.10 17.11 -5.99
CA SER A 55 13.91 17.87 -5.04
C SER A 55 14.43 16.91 -3.98
N VAL A 56 15.69 17.07 -3.60
CA VAL A 56 16.40 16.19 -2.65
C VAL A 56 16.98 17.06 -1.54
N GLY A 57 16.80 16.62 -0.30
CA GLY A 57 17.46 17.19 0.87
C GLY A 57 18.11 16.12 1.72
N VAL A 58 19.32 16.37 2.22
CA VAL A 58 20.02 15.50 3.18
C VAL A 58 20.16 16.24 4.50
N PHE A 59 19.83 15.58 5.61
CA PHE A 59 19.83 16.15 6.95
C PHE A 59 20.67 15.30 7.90
N ASN A 60 21.36 15.93 8.83
CA ASN A 60 22.26 15.25 9.77
C ASN A 60 21.56 14.66 11.02
N ALA A 61 20.32 14.23 10.85
CA ALA A 61 19.55 13.51 11.85
C ALA A 61 18.67 12.44 11.20
N ALA A 62 18.18 11.50 12.00
CA ALA A 62 17.30 10.43 11.55
C ALA A 62 15.92 10.93 11.06
N ASP A 63 15.52 12.13 11.48
CA ASP A 63 14.30 12.82 11.06
C ASP A 63 14.67 14.22 10.54
N PRO A 64 14.28 14.59 9.30
CA PRO A 64 14.53 15.90 8.71
C PRO A 64 14.08 17.09 9.56
N SER A 65 13.04 16.92 10.40
CA SER A 65 12.51 17.99 11.27
C SER A 65 13.41 18.31 12.48
N SER A 66 14.32 17.39 12.82
CA SER A 66 15.20 17.49 13.98
C SER A 66 16.66 17.79 13.63
N GLY A 67 17.03 17.64 12.35
CA GLY A 67 18.39 17.82 11.85
C GLY A 67 18.63 19.13 11.12
N GLU A 68 19.89 19.50 11.00
CA GLU A 68 20.35 20.57 10.11
C GLU A 68 20.49 20.01 8.68
N THR A 69 20.13 20.82 7.67
CA THR A 69 20.36 20.47 6.26
C THR A 69 21.86 20.42 5.99
N VAL A 70 22.35 19.26 5.55
CA VAL A 70 23.71 19.07 5.04
C VAL A 70 23.83 19.69 3.65
N TRP A 71 22.90 19.34 2.75
CA TRP A 71 22.73 19.96 1.44
C TRP A 71 21.32 19.70 0.90
N SER A 72 20.95 20.44 -0.14
CA SER A 72 19.71 20.22 -0.89
C SER A 72 19.86 20.66 -2.34
N GLU A 73 19.18 19.96 -3.26
CA GLU A 73 19.04 20.34 -4.67
C GLU A 73 17.56 20.34 -5.05
N GLY A 74 17.09 21.38 -5.73
CA GLY A 74 15.66 21.62 -5.92
C GLY A 74 15.07 21.07 -7.21
N HIS A 75 15.93 20.71 -8.18
CA HIS A 75 15.49 20.35 -9.51
C HIS A 75 16.46 19.34 -10.15
N ILE A 76 16.20 18.05 -9.90
CA ILE A 76 16.91 16.91 -10.48
C ILE A 76 15.89 16.16 -11.34
N CYS A 77 16.11 16.11 -12.65
CA CYS A 77 15.18 15.47 -13.59
C CYS A 77 15.81 14.22 -14.22
N ALA A 78 14.96 13.26 -14.59
CA ALA A 78 15.36 11.97 -15.15
C ALA A 78 16.03 12.11 -16.52
N ASP A 79 15.74 13.16 -17.28
CA ASP A 79 16.40 13.43 -18.56
C ASP A 79 17.91 13.73 -18.42
N GLN A 80 18.31 14.44 -17.36
CA GLN A 80 19.68 14.87 -17.12
C GLN A 80 20.45 13.85 -16.27
N TYR A 81 19.78 13.22 -15.30
CA TYR A 81 20.41 12.39 -14.29
C TYR A 81 19.96 10.93 -14.32
N GLY A 82 19.32 10.50 -15.41
CA GLY A 82 18.54 9.27 -15.39
C GLY A 82 18.19 8.66 -16.73
N ASP A 83 16.99 8.08 -16.80
CA ASP A 83 16.50 7.29 -17.93
C ASP A 83 15.58 8.06 -18.90
N ASN A 84 15.31 9.35 -18.66
CA ASN A 84 14.29 10.14 -19.37
C ASN A 84 12.87 9.58 -19.22
N LEU A 85 12.53 8.92 -18.11
CA LEU A 85 11.17 8.50 -17.80
C LEU A 85 10.84 8.84 -16.35
N GLY A 86 11.71 8.46 -15.42
CA GLY A 86 11.59 8.82 -14.02
C GLY A 86 12.70 8.31 -13.12
N ALA A 87 13.55 7.38 -13.56
CA ALA A 87 14.71 7.01 -12.77
C ALA A 87 15.70 8.17 -12.69
N ILE A 88 16.31 8.39 -11.53
CA ILE A 88 17.48 9.26 -11.36
C ILE A 88 18.56 8.53 -10.59
N ALA A 89 19.82 8.85 -10.89
CA ALA A 89 20.98 8.50 -10.07
C ALA A 89 21.77 9.77 -9.75
N TYR A 90 21.89 10.10 -8.46
CA TYR A 90 22.53 11.33 -8.00
C TYR A 90 23.45 11.06 -6.82
N VAL A 91 24.58 11.76 -6.72
CA VAL A 91 25.51 11.62 -5.59
C VAL A 91 25.70 12.97 -4.91
N GLY A 92 25.44 13.01 -3.60
CA GLY A 92 25.64 14.22 -2.80
C GLY A 92 26.36 13.93 -1.48
N PRO A 93 26.93 14.95 -0.81
CA PRO A 93 27.68 14.75 0.42
C PRO A 93 26.78 14.29 1.58
N CYS A 94 27.35 13.67 2.60
CA CYS A 94 26.66 13.42 3.87
C CYS A 94 27.50 13.84 5.07
N ASP A 95 26.86 13.93 6.23
CA ASP A 95 27.54 14.26 7.49
C ASP A 95 27.97 12.97 8.18
N ALA A 96 29.29 12.78 8.34
CA ALA A 96 29.88 11.66 9.07
C ALA A 96 30.59 12.12 10.37
N ASP A 97 30.33 13.33 10.86
CA ASP A 97 31.04 13.92 12.01
C ASP A 97 30.58 13.34 13.37
N GLY A 98 29.95 12.15 13.37
CA GLY A 98 29.54 11.48 14.60
C GLY A 98 30.62 10.57 15.20
N PRO A 99 30.36 9.96 16.37
CA PRO A 99 31.30 9.07 17.02
C PRO A 99 31.72 7.91 16.10
N GLY A 100 33.02 7.71 15.94
CA GLY A 100 33.56 6.67 15.05
C GLY A 100 33.63 7.07 13.57
N GLY A 101 33.38 8.34 13.24
CA GLY A 101 33.28 8.77 11.84
C GLY A 101 31.96 8.32 11.22
N GLU A 102 30.91 8.16 12.02
CA GLU A 102 29.60 7.69 11.56
C GLU A 102 28.48 8.54 12.15
N ARG A 103 27.48 8.87 11.33
CA ARG A 103 26.27 9.57 11.78
C ARG A 103 25.07 9.17 10.95
N MET A 104 23.93 8.98 11.62
CA MET A 104 22.66 8.73 10.94
C MET A 104 22.19 10.01 10.26
N ASN A 105 22.00 9.93 8.95
CA ASN A 105 21.41 10.98 8.13
C ASN A 105 20.00 10.57 7.72
N SER A 106 19.22 11.54 7.27
CA SER A 106 17.96 11.31 6.57
C SER A 106 18.02 11.96 5.20
N VAL A 107 17.49 11.27 4.20
CA VAL A 107 17.36 11.75 2.82
C VAL A 107 15.88 11.92 2.56
N ARG A 108 15.47 13.15 2.22
CA ARG A 108 14.11 13.48 1.80
C ARG A 108 14.08 13.66 0.30
N LEU A 109 13.20 12.92 -0.36
CA LEU A 109 12.85 13.05 -1.77
C LEU A 109 11.47 13.69 -1.88
N ILE A 110 11.34 14.73 -2.70
CA ILE A 110 10.06 15.33 -3.06
C ILE A 110 9.94 15.21 -4.58
N MET A 111 8.86 14.59 -5.06
CA MET A 111 8.56 14.61 -6.50
C MET A 111 7.92 15.95 -6.82
N THR A 112 8.52 16.70 -7.74
CA THR A 112 8.14 18.08 -8.04
C THR A 112 7.35 18.22 -9.34
N ASP A 113 7.58 17.34 -10.32
CA ASP A 113 6.84 17.36 -11.58
C ASP A 113 6.87 15.99 -12.29
N LEU A 114 5.85 15.76 -13.11
CA LEU A 114 5.79 14.70 -14.13
C LEU A 114 5.47 15.35 -15.46
N CYS A 115 6.24 15.07 -16.51
CA CYS A 115 6.03 15.71 -17.80
C CYS A 115 5.73 14.72 -18.91
N ALA A 116 5.02 15.21 -19.93
CA ALA A 116 4.71 14.48 -21.16
C ALA A 116 5.24 15.22 -22.38
N GLY A 117 5.67 14.46 -23.39
CA GLY A 117 6.04 14.98 -24.72
C GLY A 117 7.44 15.58 -24.85
N GLY A 118 8.34 15.35 -23.90
CA GLY A 118 9.73 15.81 -23.95
C GLY A 118 10.42 15.80 -22.58
N SER A 119 11.47 16.61 -22.44
CA SER A 119 12.15 16.87 -21.16
C SER A 119 11.47 17.99 -20.35
N CYS A 120 11.38 17.81 -19.04
CA CYS A 120 10.80 18.76 -18.08
C CYS A 120 11.60 20.07 -17.94
N VAL A 121 12.84 20.14 -18.46
CA VAL A 121 13.66 21.34 -18.34
C VAL A 121 13.16 22.47 -19.24
N GLU A 122 13.49 23.72 -18.90
CA GLU A 122 13.08 24.88 -19.70
C GLU A 122 13.56 24.76 -21.15
N GLY A 123 12.62 24.75 -22.10
CA GLY A 123 12.90 24.56 -23.52
C GLY A 123 13.01 23.10 -23.99
N GLY A 124 12.84 22.12 -23.09
CA GLY A 124 12.84 20.67 -23.37
C GLY A 124 11.60 20.17 -24.12
N GLY A 125 10.61 21.04 -24.33
CA GLY A 125 9.42 20.77 -25.14
C GLY A 125 8.33 19.94 -24.43
N ALA A 126 8.58 19.49 -23.20
CA ALA A 126 7.54 18.81 -22.43
C ALA A 126 6.47 19.76 -21.91
N THR A 127 5.34 19.17 -21.55
CA THR A 127 4.27 19.83 -20.80
C THR A 127 4.12 19.11 -19.47
N SER A 128 4.17 19.84 -18.36
CA SER A 128 3.86 19.31 -17.03
C SER A 128 2.46 18.70 -17.04
N ILE A 129 2.34 17.50 -16.52
CA ILE A 129 1.05 16.83 -16.32
C ILE A 129 0.39 17.53 -15.13
N PRO A 130 -0.86 18.02 -15.26
CA PRO A 130 -1.52 18.72 -14.17
C PRO A 130 -1.54 17.87 -12.90
N ALA A 131 -1.22 18.49 -11.76
CA ALA A 131 -1.17 17.80 -10.45
C ALA A 131 -2.51 17.17 -10.02
N ALA A 132 -3.62 17.49 -10.70
CA ALA A 132 -4.92 16.87 -10.48
C ALA A 132 -5.13 15.58 -11.31
N GLU A 133 -4.19 15.20 -12.18
CA GLU A 133 -4.28 13.99 -13.02
C GLU A 133 -3.40 12.84 -12.49
N TRP A 134 -2.76 13.04 -11.33
CA TRP A 134 -1.90 12.05 -10.68
C TRP A 134 -1.75 12.35 -9.19
N ASP A 135 -1.55 11.31 -8.40
CA ASP A 135 -1.32 11.44 -6.97
C ASP A 135 0.17 11.29 -6.66
N ASN A 136 0.71 12.25 -5.92
CA ASN A 136 2.14 12.32 -5.63
C ASN A 136 2.50 11.48 -4.39
N PRO A 137 3.35 10.43 -4.50
CA PRO A 137 3.77 9.62 -3.35
C PRO A 137 4.68 10.38 -2.37
N CYS A 138 5.34 11.44 -2.83
CA CYS A 138 6.31 12.22 -2.08
C CYS A 138 6.01 13.74 -2.15
N PRO A 139 4.83 14.20 -1.70
CA PRO A 139 4.42 15.59 -1.84
C PRO A 139 5.21 16.51 -0.90
N ALA A 140 5.40 17.76 -1.30
CA ALA A 140 5.96 18.79 -0.41
C ALA A 140 4.96 19.17 0.70
N PRO A 141 5.42 19.59 1.89
CA PRO A 141 6.83 19.75 2.28
C PRO A 141 7.48 18.47 2.86
N ASP A 142 6.68 17.44 3.13
CA ASP A 142 7.10 16.29 3.95
C ASP A 142 7.97 15.31 3.16
N GLY A 143 7.60 15.03 1.91
CA GLY A 143 8.31 14.13 1.01
C GLY A 143 8.40 12.68 1.51
N CYS A 144 9.07 11.84 0.72
CA CYS A 144 9.47 10.50 1.10
C CYS A 144 10.80 10.56 1.83
N VAL A 145 10.95 9.90 2.97
CA VAL A 145 12.17 9.96 3.79
C VAL A 145 12.76 8.57 3.99
N LYS A 146 14.07 8.41 3.73
CA LYS A 146 14.85 7.23 4.14
C LYS A 146 15.97 7.64 5.08
N GLN A 147 16.28 6.76 6.03
CA GLN A 147 17.44 6.90 6.90
C GLN A 147 18.64 6.18 6.28
N ALA A 148 19.81 6.78 6.41
CA ALA A 148 21.06 6.22 5.92
C ALA A 148 22.21 6.54 6.87
N LEU A 149 22.97 5.51 7.26
CA LEU A 149 24.17 5.72 8.05
C LEU A 149 25.28 6.23 7.14
N CYS A 150 25.73 7.46 7.36
CA CYS A 150 26.89 8.01 6.66
C CYS A 150 28.15 7.64 7.44
N SER A 151 29.09 6.97 6.79
CA SER A 151 30.39 6.59 7.36
C SER A 151 31.52 7.29 6.61
N GLU A 152 32.53 7.75 7.34
CA GLU A 152 33.70 8.43 6.78
C GLU A 152 34.40 7.53 5.76
N ASN A 153 34.78 8.09 4.61
CA ASN A 153 35.46 7.39 3.52
C ASN A 153 34.66 6.24 2.88
N GLN A 154 33.33 6.26 3.01
CA GLN A 154 32.44 5.27 2.42
C GLN A 154 31.23 5.94 1.76
N ASP A 155 30.88 5.45 0.57
CA ASP A 155 29.62 5.82 -0.08
C ASP A 155 28.50 4.94 0.44
N THR A 156 27.34 5.54 0.73
CA THR A 156 26.15 4.80 1.19
C THR A 156 25.01 4.95 0.18
N PRO A 157 24.48 3.85 -0.38
CA PRO A 157 23.36 3.92 -1.29
C PRO A 157 22.05 4.19 -0.54
N VAL A 158 21.16 4.96 -1.17
CA VAL A 158 19.80 5.27 -0.72
C VAL A 158 18.88 5.13 -1.93
N VAL A 159 18.03 4.11 -1.89
CA VAL A 159 17.15 3.77 -3.03
C VAL A 159 15.70 4.11 -2.66
N PHE A 160 15.03 4.87 -3.52
CA PHE A 160 13.59 5.13 -3.44
C PHE A 160 12.87 4.36 -4.55
N ASN A 161 11.96 3.47 -4.17
CA ASN A 161 11.04 2.85 -5.10
C ASN A 161 9.70 3.56 -4.97
N LEU A 162 9.19 4.09 -6.08
CA LEU A 162 7.94 4.83 -6.12
C LEU A 162 7.02 4.15 -7.12
N THR A 163 5.81 3.80 -6.69
CA THR A 163 4.72 3.49 -7.60
C THR A 163 3.86 4.74 -7.64
N VAL A 164 3.64 5.32 -8.82
CA VAL A 164 2.92 6.59 -8.95
C VAL A 164 1.57 6.34 -9.60
N MET A 165 0.53 6.85 -8.97
CA MET A 165 -0.83 6.63 -9.42
C MET A 165 -1.32 7.77 -10.32
N ARG A 166 -2.04 7.43 -11.39
CA ARG A 166 -2.57 8.38 -12.38
C ARG A 166 -4.04 8.19 -12.66
N ASP A 167 -4.74 9.29 -12.91
CA ASP A 167 -6.13 9.28 -13.36
C ASP A 167 -6.25 8.60 -14.74
N ALA A 168 -7.10 7.60 -14.81
CA ALA A 168 -7.42 6.87 -16.02
C ALA A 168 -8.47 7.65 -16.82
N LYS A 169 -8.12 8.06 -18.04
CA LYS A 169 -9.05 8.75 -18.96
C LYS A 169 -9.92 7.79 -19.79
N GLN A 170 -9.90 6.48 -19.50
CA GLN A 170 -10.61 5.46 -20.28
C GLN A 170 -12.03 5.18 -19.76
N GLY A 171 -12.93 6.13 -20.00
CA GLY A 171 -14.31 5.96 -20.48
C GLY A 171 -15.32 4.91 -19.96
N PHE A 172 -15.12 4.16 -18.88
CA PHE A 172 -16.15 3.22 -18.39
C PHE A 172 -16.31 3.10 -16.86
N PHE A 173 -15.53 3.86 -16.09
CA PHE A 173 -15.59 3.89 -14.62
C PHE A 173 -15.45 5.35 -14.15
N ASP A 174 -16.29 5.78 -13.20
CA ASP A 174 -16.39 7.17 -12.76
C ASP A 174 -15.23 7.56 -11.81
N ILE A 175 -14.01 7.65 -12.35
CA ILE A 175 -12.70 7.83 -11.69
C ILE A 175 -12.00 6.48 -11.51
N ALA A 176 -11.01 6.25 -12.37
CA ALA A 176 -10.12 5.12 -12.28
C ALA A 176 -8.67 5.60 -12.12
N VAL A 177 -7.82 4.77 -11.55
CA VAL A 177 -6.45 5.11 -11.14
C VAL A 177 -5.47 3.98 -11.49
N ASN A 178 -4.22 4.28 -11.87
CA ASN A 178 -3.24 3.27 -12.33
C ASN A 178 -2.29 2.73 -11.24
N PHE A 179 -2.18 1.41 -11.10
CA PHE A 179 -1.22 0.65 -10.28
C PHE A 179 -0.43 -0.31 -11.19
N GLU A 180 0.81 -0.02 -11.58
CA GLU A 180 1.60 -0.99 -12.38
C GLU A 180 0.84 -1.49 -13.64
N ASP A 181 0.22 -0.56 -14.38
CA ASP A 181 -0.69 -0.84 -15.52
C ASP A 181 -2.07 -1.48 -15.17
N ILE A 182 -2.46 -1.46 -13.89
CA ILE A 182 -3.80 -1.83 -13.41
C ILE A 182 -4.65 -0.59 -13.13
N PHE A 183 -5.79 -0.50 -13.79
CA PHE A 183 -6.78 0.54 -13.59
C PHE A 183 -7.81 0.14 -12.54
N CYS A 184 -7.76 0.77 -11.35
CA CYS A 184 -8.73 0.57 -10.28
C CYS A 184 -9.73 1.70 -10.20
N SER A 185 -10.98 1.41 -9.86
CA SER A 185 -12.00 2.37 -9.46
C SER A 185 -12.58 1.94 -8.12
N ALA A 186 -12.98 2.90 -7.30
CA ALA A 186 -13.61 2.63 -6.02
C ALA A 186 -14.67 3.66 -5.70
N LYS A 187 -15.64 3.26 -4.88
CA LYS A 187 -16.67 4.14 -4.35
C LYS A 187 -17.30 3.58 -3.09
N LEU A 188 -17.93 4.47 -2.33
CA LEU A 188 -18.89 4.11 -1.30
C LEU A 188 -20.17 4.90 -1.54
N ASP A 189 -21.26 4.19 -1.80
CA ASP A 189 -22.55 4.80 -2.06
C ASP A 189 -23.53 4.44 -0.94
N CYS A 190 -24.20 5.45 -0.41
CA CYS A 190 -25.34 5.35 0.49
C CYS A 190 -26.64 5.75 -0.22
N ALA A 191 -26.52 6.54 -1.30
CA ALA A 191 -27.64 7.04 -2.07
C ALA A 191 -27.49 6.74 -3.58
N ASP A 192 -28.62 6.58 -4.26
CA ASP A 192 -28.71 6.48 -5.72
C ASP A 192 -28.50 7.83 -6.42
N ASP A 193 -28.58 7.84 -7.75
CA ASP A 193 -28.37 9.04 -8.57
C ASP A 193 -29.45 10.12 -8.36
N GLU A 194 -30.58 9.74 -7.77
CA GLU A 194 -31.65 10.66 -7.34
C GLU A 194 -31.46 11.15 -5.89
N GLY A 195 -30.39 10.72 -5.21
CA GLY A 195 -30.08 11.05 -3.82
C GLY A 195 -31.01 10.38 -2.81
N GLN A 196 -31.67 9.29 -3.17
CA GLN A 196 -32.44 8.45 -2.23
C GLN A 196 -31.58 7.32 -1.70
N ASP A 197 -31.87 6.84 -0.49
CA ASP A 197 -31.13 5.70 0.07
C ASP A 197 -31.20 4.47 -0.83
N ILE A 198 -30.10 3.73 -0.91
CA ILE A 198 -30.04 2.53 -1.74
C ILE A 198 -30.80 1.38 -1.04
N ASP A 199 -31.99 1.04 -1.54
CA ASP A 199 -32.77 -0.10 -1.06
C ASP A 199 -32.35 -1.41 -1.76
N LEU A 200 -31.26 -2.04 -1.30
CA LEU A 200 -30.71 -3.27 -1.92
C LEU A 200 -30.98 -4.55 -1.10
N LEU A 201 -30.55 -4.61 0.15
CA LEU A 201 -30.64 -5.81 0.98
C LEU A 201 -32.03 -5.98 1.60
N TYR A 202 -32.46 -7.22 1.77
CA TYR A 202 -33.79 -7.52 2.34
C TYR A 202 -33.78 -7.43 3.87
N ASN A 203 -34.66 -6.60 4.41
CA ASN A 203 -35.06 -6.56 5.81
C ASN A 203 -36.46 -7.17 5.97
N GLY A 204 -36.52 -8.46 6.26
CA GLY A 204 -37.77 -9.22 6.26
C GLY A 204 -38.34 -9.41 4.85
N ALA A 205 -39.45 -8.74 4.54
CA ALA A 205 -40.14 -8.89 3.25
C ALA A 205 -39.89 -7.74 2.26
N ALA A 206 -39.28 -6.64 2.71
CA ALA A 206 -38.95 -5.47 1.91
C ALA A 206 -37.43 -5.31 1.79
N ARG A 207 -36.99 -4.51 0.83
CA ARG A 207 -35.63 -3.98 0.81
C ARG A 207 -35.57 -2.72 1.66
N ASP A 208 -34.37 -2.39 2.12
CA ASP A 208 -34.15 -1.32 3.09
C ASP A 208 -32.75 -0.71 2.90
N ALA A 209 -32.48 0.40 3.59
CA ALA A 209 -31.29 1.23 3.42
C ALA A 209 -29.99 0.41 3.45
N THR A 210 -29.18 0.55 2.41
CA THR A 210 -27.97 -0.23 2.18
C THR A 210 -26.80 0.66 1.79
N VAL A 211 -25.68 0.53 2.47
CA VAL A 211 -24.40 1.13 2.05
C VAL A 211 -23.66 0.13 1.17
N VAL A 212 -23.11 0.59 0.04
CA VAL A 212 -22.36 -0.23 -0.91
C VAL A 212 -20.93 0.32 -1.03
N ALA A 213 -19.95 -0.43 -0.52
CA ALA A 213 -18.54 -0.17 -0.75
C ALA A 213 -18.04 -1.08 -1.88
N ALA A 214 -17.39 -0.52 -2.89
CA ALA A 214 -16.93 -1.28 -4.05
C ALA A 214 -15.51 -0.85 -4.47
N VAL A 215 -14.75 -1.84 -4.94
CA VAL A 215 -13.48 -1.67 -5.66
C VAL A 215 -13.51 -2.58 -6.90
N ALA A 216 -13.00 -2.08 -8.02
CA ALA A 216 -12.84 -2.86 -9.23
C ALA A 216 -11.57 -2.47 -9.96
N CYS A 217 -10.72 -3.44 -10.29
CA CYS A 217 -9.41 -3.26 -10.89
C CYS A 217 -9.28 -4.06 -12.19
N THR A 218 -8.61 -3.49 -13.19
CA THR A 218 -8.48 -4.07 -14.53
C THR A 218 -7.05 -3.90 -15.04
N SER A 219 -6.36 -4.98 -15.43
CA SER A 219 -5.06 -4.87 -16.11
C SER A 219 -5.17 -4.28 -17.51
N GLY A 220 -4.06 -3.73 -18.01
CA GLY A 220 -3.96 -3.22 -19.37
C GLY A 220 -4.26 -4.28 -20.46
N PRO A 221 -4.53 -3.83 -21.71
CA PRO A 221 -4.80 -4.74 -22.83
C PRO A 221 -3.65 -5.72 -23.09
N GLY A 222 -3.96 -7.01 -23.12
CA GLY A 222 -2.99 -8.08 -23.40
C GLY A 222 -2.69 -8.99 -22.21
N ASP A 223 -3.00 -8.55 -21.00
CA ASP A 223 -2.80 -9.32 -19.79
C ASP A 223 -4.07 -10.09 -19.45
N THR A 224 -4.00 -11.41 -19.58
CA THR A 224 -5.19 -12.26 -19.47
C THR A 224 -5.46 -12.77 -18.05
N CYS A 225 -4.71 -12.38 -17.01
CA CYS A 225 -5.05 -12.68 -15.60
C CYS A 225 -4.14 -12.10 -14.49
N ASP A 226 -3.37 -11.03 -14.72
CA ASP A 226 -2.33 -10.64 -13.74
C ASP A 226 -2.82 -9.66 -12.65
N THR A 227 -4.11 -9.29 -12.65
CA THR A 227 -4.66 -8.41 -11.60
C THR A 227 -4.97 -9.17 -10.31
N HIS A 228 -4.34 -8.75 -9.22
CA HIS A 228 -4.66 -9.20 -7.87
C HIS A 228 -5.22 -8.03 -7.06
N VAL A 229 -6.40 -8.19 -6.46
CA VAL A 229 -7.01 -7.17 -5.58
C VAL A 229 -6.86 -7.60 -4.13
N TYR A 230 -6.34 -6.71 -3.30
CA TYR A 230 -6.13 -6.91 -1.88
C TYR A 230 -7.07 -6.02 -1.08
N MET A 231 -7.63 -6.52 0.03
CA MET A 231 -8.50 -5.74 0.89
C MET A 231 -8.36 -6.15 2.35
N ASN A 232 -8.34 -5.17 3.24
CA ASN A 232 -8.45 -5.41 4.68
C ASN A 232 -9.89 -5.66 5.10
N ASP A 233 -10.07 -6.17 6.32
CA ASP A 233 -11.38 -6.20 6.93
C ASP A 233 -11.94 -4.77 7.01
N MET A 234 -13.19 -4.62 6.58
CA MET A 234 -13.89 -3.35 6.69
C MET A 234 -14.41 -3.23 8.11
N ARG A 235 -14.54 -1.99 8.61
CA ARG A 235 -15.18 -1.76 9.90
C ARG A 235 -16.07 -0.54 9.91
N ILE A 236 -17.10 -0.57 10.75
CA ILE A 236 -17.86 0.62 11.11
C ILE A 236 -17.55 0.94 12.56
N ASP A 237 -16.99 2.12 12.80
CA ASP A 237 -16.75 2.65 14.14
C ASP A 237 -17.78 3.72 14.45
N CYS A 238 -18.57 3.53 15.51
CA CYS A 238 -19.52 4.53 15.99
C CYS A 238 -19.01 5.19 17.26
N TYR A 239 -19.13 6.51 17.33
CA TYR A 239 -18.70 7.38 18.42
C TYR A 239 -19.91 8.06 19.05
N ALA A 240 -19.86 8.43 20.34
CA ALA A 240 -21.00 9.08 21.00
C ALA A 240 -21.14 10.57 20.63
N SER A 241 -20.24 11.13 19.82
CA SER A 241 -20.42 12.44 19.16
C SER A 241 -19.33 12.69 18.12
N VAL A 242 -19.53 13.70 17.27
CA VAL A 242 -18.50 14.28 16.39
C VAL A 242 -17.23 14.64 17.18
N ALA A 243 -17.38 15.26 18.35
CA ALA A 243 -16.25 15.71 19.15
C ALA A 243 -15.40 14.56 19.69
N GLU A 244 -16.00 13.39 19.95
CA GLU A 244 -15.27 12.19 20.35
C GLU A 244 -14.58 11.51 19.17
N ARG A 245 -15.20 11.49 17.99
CA ARG A 245 -14.57 11.00 16.75
C ARG A 245 -13.30 11.80 16.44
N ASP A 246 -13.38 13.13 16.56
CA ASP A 246 -12.28 14.05 16.21
C ASP A 246 -11.20 14.16 17.30
N ALA A 247 -11.37 13.49 18.45
CA ALA A 247 -10.35 13.46 19.48
C ALA A 247 -9.19 12.53 19.07
N ASP A 248 -7.94 12.93 19.35
CA ASP A 248 -6.73 12.13 19.03
C ASP A 248 -6.76 10.69 19.59
N ALA A 249 -7.53 10.47 20.65
CA ALA A 249 -7.74 9.17 21.28
C ALA A 249 -9.23 8.77 21.29
N GLY A 250 -10.00 9.22 20.30
CA GLY A 250 -11.41 8.88 20.14
C GLY A 250 -11.61 7.37 20.22
N VAL A 251 -12.38 6.91 21.20
CA VAL A 251 -12.67 5.48 21.38
C VAL A 251 -14.09 5.22 20.86
N PRO A 252 -14.26 4.34 19.86
CA PRO A 252 -15.59 3.94 19.40
C PRO A 252 -16.40 3.34 20.56
N VAL A 253 -17.67 3.72 20.66
CA VAL A 253 -18.63 3.07 21.58
C VAL A 253 -19.08 1.71 21.06
N SER A 254 -18.96 1.49 19.75
CA SER A 254 -19.17 0.20 19.11
C SER A 254 -18.37 0.11 17.81
N THR A 255 -17.84 -1.07 17.52
CA THR A 255 -17.14 -1.40 16.28
C THR A 255 -17.76 -2.65 15.66
N TYR A 256 -18.02 -2.59 14.36
CA TYR A 256 -18.54 -3.70 13.56
C TYR A 256 -17.50 -4.08 12.51
N THR A 257 -16.83 -5.21 12.68
CA THR A 257 -15.82 -5.70 11.73
C THR A 257 -16.44 -6.71 10.76
N LEU A 258 -16.12 -6.54 9.49
CA LEU A 258 -16.65 -7.32 8.38
C LEU A 258 -15.50 -7.84 7.55
N SER A 259 -15.35 -9.17 7.55
CA SER A 259 -14.38 -9.80 6.67
C SER A 259 -14.94 -9.83 5.25
N PRO A 260 -14.24 -9.24 4.27
CA PRO A 260 -14.67 -9.34 2.90
C PRO A 260 -14.56 -10.77 2.38
N ALA A 261 -13.75 -11.63 3.01
CA ALA A 261 -13.58 -13.04 2.67
C ALA A 261 -14.66 -13.98 3.21
N ALA A 262 -15.77 -13.49 3.78
CA ALA A 262 -16.83 -14.29 4.40
C ALA A 262 -17.67 -15.19 3.43
N GLY A 263 -17.17 -15.42 2.22
CA GLY A 263 -17.89 -16.08 1.12
C GLY A 263 -18.80 -15.11 0.33
N PRO A 264 -19.08 -15.42 -0.96
CA PRO A 264 -19.95 -14.59 -1.75
C PRO A 264 -21.42 -14.80 -1.33
N GLY A 265 -22.22 -13.75 -1.43
CA GLY A 265 -23.62 -13.72 -1.05
C GLY A 265 -23.85 -13.12 0.34
N ASN A 266 -25.02 -13.42 0.89
CA ASN A 266 -25.47 -12.87 2.17
C ASN A 266 -24.73 -13.52 3.34
N ALA A 267 -24.11 -12.72 4.19
CA ALA A 267 -23.32 -13.16 5.35
C ALA A 267 -24.06 -13.02 6.69
N GLY A 268 -25.25 -12.42 6.72
CA GLY A 268 -26.08 -12.32 7.92
C GLY A 268 -26.04 -10.94 8.60
N ALA A 269 -26.78 -10.82 9.69
CA ALA A 269 -26.90 -9.60 10.48
C ALA A 269 -25.73 -9.44 11.47
N HIS A 270 -25.35 -8.20 11.74
CA HIS A 270 -24.47 -7.82 12.87
C HIS A 270 -25.20 -6.77 13.72
N PRO A 271 -26.12 -7.21 14.59
CA PRO A 271 -26.94 -6.29 15.37
C PRO A 271 -26.12 -5.51 16.42
N PRO A 272 -26.61 -4.34 16.87
CA PRO A 272 -27.88 -3.73 16.44
C PRO A 272 -27.82 -2.98 15.10
N LEU A 273 -26.65 -2.51 14.66
CA LEU A 273 -26.55 -1.58 13.51
C LEU A 273 -26.81 -2.23 12.15
N LEU A 274 -26.37 -3.48 11.93
CA LEU A 274 -26.46 -4.11 10.61
C LEU A 274 -27.52 -5.22 10.62
N PHE A 275 -28.61 -5.02 9.86
CA PHE A 275 -29.65 -6.06 9.72
C PHE A 275 -29.24 -7.17 8.74
N GLN A 276 -28.30 -6.88 7.84
CA GLN A 276 -27.77 -7.83 6.87
C GLN A 276 -26.44 -7.32 6.32
N THR A 277 -25.56 -8.24 5.94
CA THR A 277 -24.36 -7.96 5.15
C THR A 277 -24.30 -8.92 3.97
N ALA A 278 -23.66 -8.49 2.89
CA ALA A 278 -23.39 -9.35 1.75
C ALA A 278 -22.10 -8.94 1.06
N ASN A 279 -21.35 -9.92 0.57
CA ASN A 279 -20.18 -9.69 -0.24
C ASN A 279 -20.40 -10.25 -1.64
N TYR A 280 -19.98 -9.53 -2.66
CA TYR A 280 -20.03 -9.94 -4.05
C TYR A 280 -18.67 -9.66 -4.66
N TRP A 281 -18.07 -10.68 -5.25
CA TRP A 281 -16.82 -10.51 -5.94
C TRP A 281 -16.79 -11.44 -7.14
N GLY A 282 -15.86 -11.16 -8.03
CA GLY A 282 -15.61 -12.04 -9.16
C GLY A 282 -14.73 -11.38 -10.20
N VAL A 283 -14.66 -12.08 -11.33
CA VAL A 283 -13.92 -11.66 -12.49
C VAL A 283 -14.90 -11.45 -13.63
N GLU A 284 -14.84 -10.27 -14.24
CA GLU A 284 -15.59 -9.96 -15.45
C GLU A 284 -14.62 -9.86 -16.63
N GLN A 285 -14.86 -10.70 -17.64
CA GLN A 285 -14.10 -10.65 -18.87
C GLN A 285 -14.56 -9.46 -19.73
N LEU A 286 -13.68 -8.51 -19.94
CA LEU A 286 -13.87 -7.41 -20.90
C LEU A 286 -13.14 -7.73 -22.21
N PRO A 287 -13.45 -7.07 -23.34
CA PRO A 287 -12.68 -7.24 -24.55
C PRO A 287 -11.20 -6.90 -24.32
N GLN A 288 -10.34 -7.93 -24.33
CA GLN A 288 -8.88 -7.84 -24.18
C GLN A 288 -8.34 -7.51 -22.78
N MET A 289 -9.20 -7.47 -21.76
CA MET A 289 -8.83 -7.16 -20.37
C MET A 289 -9.68 -8.00 -19.41
N ASN A 290 -9.23 -8.19 -18.17
CA ASN A 290 -10.08 -8.76 -17.12
C ASN A 290 -10.24 -7.74 -16.01
N LYS A 291 -11.48 -7.63 -15.52
CA LYS A 291 -11.81 -6.82 -14.36
C LYS A 291 -12.04 -7.72 -13.17
N VAL A 292 -11.26 -7.53 -12.12
CA VAL A 292 -11.49 -8.11 -10.80
C VAL A 292 -12.30 -7.10 -10.00
N TYR A 293 -13.38 -7.51 -9.34
CA TYR A 293 -14.17 -6.62 -8.51
C TYR A 293 -14.52 -7.23 -7.17
N TRP A 294 -14.68 -6.36 -6.18
CA TRP A 294 -15.13 -6.68 -4.84
C TRP A 294 -16.12 -5.62 -4.37
N THR A 295 -17.31 -6.05 -3.98
CA THR A 295 -18.40 -5.21 -3.52
C THR A 295 -18.94 -5.76 -2.21
N THR A 296 -19.11 -4.88 -1.24
CA THR A 296 -19.69 -5.17 0.06
C THR A 296 -20.95 -4.33 0.23
N ALA A 297 -22.07 -4.99 0.51
CA ALA A 297 -23.35 -4.36 0.81
C ALA A 297 -23.68 -4.51 2.30
N LEU A 298 -24.06 -3.40 2.94
CA LEU A 298 -24.29 -3.27 4.38
C LEU A 298 -25.69 -2.75 4.62
N GLY A 299 -26.60 -3.60 5.07
CA GLY A 299 -27.96 -3.22 5.41
C GLY A 299 -27.99 -2.51 6.76
N ILE A 300 -28.33 -1.23 6.77
CA ILE A 300 -28.26 -0.35 7.94
C ILE A 300 -29.61 -0.28 8.65
N VAL A 301 -29.60 -0.44 9.97
CA VAL A 301 -30.75 -0.11 10.82
C VAL A 301 -30.68 1.38 11.13
N GLU A 302 -31.32 2.22 10.31
CA GLU A 302 -31.21 3.68 10.43
C GLU A 302 -31.63 4.24 11.79
N SER A 303 -32.51 3.56 12.53
CA SER A 303 -32.88 3.98 13.89
C SER A 303 -31.74 3.89 14.91
N GLU A 304 -30.67 3.15 14.60
CA GLU A 304 -29.43 3.10 15.40
C GLU A 304 -28.46 4.25 15.04
N LEU A 305 -28.70 4.96 13.93
CA LEU A 305 -28.03 6.19 13.55
C LEU A 305 -28.85 7.38 14.08
N THR A 306 -28.42 7.94 15.20
CA THR A 306 -29.11 9.01 15.91
C THR A 306 -28.28 10.29 15.88
N ALA A 307 -28.90 11.44 16.09
CA ALA A 307 -28.20 12.71 16.22
C ALA A 307 -27.19 12.75 17.40
N GLY A 308 -27.25 11.75 18.29
CA GLY A 308 -26.32 11.56 19.39
C GLY A 308 -25.14 10.65 19.10
N ASN A 309 -24.97 10.10 17.89
CA ASN A 309 -23.78 9.33 17.53
C ASN A 309 -23.32 9.64 16.09
N VAL A 310 -22.08 9.28 15.78
CA VAL A 310 -21.52 9.36 14.43
C VAL A 310 -20.85 8.04 14.13
N CYS A 311 -21.26 7.39 13.05
CA CYS A 311 -20.66 6.14 12.57
C CYS A 311 -19.80 6.44 11.33
N VAL A 312 -18.59 5.89 11.30
CA VAL A 312 -17.63 6.05 10.21
C VAL A 312 -17.32 4.68 9.62
N PHE A 313 -17.48 4.54 8.32
CA PHE A 313 -17.02 3.37 7.58
C PHE A 313 -15.52 3.51 7.28
N HIS A 314 -14.78 2.46 7.61
CA HIS A 314 -13.36 2.32 7.33
C HIS A 314 -13.08 1.08 6.48
N GLY A 315 -12.15 1.21 5.55
CA GLY A 315 -11.64 0.11 4.75
C GLY A 315 -10.37 0.49 4.03
N SER A 316 -9.60 -0.49 3.58
CA SER A 316 -8.50 -0.24 2.66
C SER A 316 -8.34 -1.37 1.64
N ALA A 317 -8.02 -0.97 0.41
CA ALA A 317 -7.84 -1.88 -0.72
C ALA A 317 -6.65 -1.45 -1.58
N THR A 318 -5.98 -2.39 -2.23
CA THR A 318 -4.96 -2.09 -3.24
C THR A 318 -5.00 -3.16 -4.33
N ALA A 319 -4.20 -3.00 -5.37
CA ALA A 319 -4.01 -4.01 -6.40
C ALA A 319 -2.56 -4.09 -6.83
N GLY A 320 -2.15 -5.23 -7.37
CA GLY A 320 -0.83 -5.43 -7.96
C GLY A 320 -0.90 -6.40 -9.14
N ASP A 321 0.09 -6.32 -10.02
CA ASP A 321 0.24 -7.17 -11.22
C ASP A 321 0.88 -8.54 -10.92
N HIS A 322 1.14 -8.78 -9.63
CA HIS A 322 1.66 -10.03 -9.09
C HIS A 322 1.12 -10.29 -7.68
N LEU A 323 1.28 -11.55 -7.25
CA LEU A 323 0.96 -11.93 -5.87
C LEU A 323 1.94 -11.29 -4.89
N PHE A 324 1.39 -10.54 -3.94
CA PHE A 324 2.11 -9.97 -2.81
C PHE A 324 2.56 -11.07 -1.87
N SER A 325 3.82 -10.97 -1.44
CA SER A 325 4.37 -11.91 -0.46
C SER A 325 3.65 -11.72 0.88
N ASN A 326 2.88 -12.72 1.31
CA ASN A 326 2.04 -12.67 2.51
C ASN A 326 1.02 -11.52 2.53
N GLY A 327 0.55 -11.06 1.37
CA GLY A 327 -0.38 -9.93 1.28
C GLY A 327 0.24 -8.58 1.68
N GLN A 328 1.56 -8.51 1.84
CA GLN A 328 2.28 -7.27 2.07
C GLN A 328 2.56 -6.58 0.73
N SER A 329 2.20 -5.30 0.61
CA SER A 329 2.68 -4.47 -0.50
C SER A 329 4.21 -4.45 -0.55
N PRO A 330 4.83 -4.17 -1.71
CA PRO A 330 6.28 -4.20 -1.84
C PRO A 330 6.99 -3.38 -0.75
N GLN A 331 7.93 -4.02 -0.03
CA GLN A 331 8.81 -3.32 0.91
C GLN A 331 9.77 -2.40 0.14
N ASP A 332 10.27 -1.38 0.85
CA ASP A 332 11.12 -0.33 0.32
C ASP A 332 10.47 0.53 -0.78
N THR A 333 9.13 0.46 -0.89
CA THR A 333 8.33 1.15 -1.91
C THR A 333 7.21 1.95 -1.27
N TRP A 334 7.01 3.18 -1.75
CA TRP A 334 5.79 3.94 -1.49
C TRP A 334 4.72 3.46 -2.46
N TYR A 335 3.86 2.56 -1.96
CA TYR A 335 2.87 1.87 -2.78
C TYR A 335 1.48 2.46 -2.55
N PRO A 336 0.71 2.76 -3.60
CA PRO A 336 -0.61 3.33 -3.43
C PRO A 336 -1.59 2.32 -2.81
N PHE A 337 -2.62 2.83 -2.16
CA PHE A 337 -3.80 2.08 -1.78
C PHE A 337 -5.00 3.02 -1.66
N ILE A 338 -6.19 2.46 -1.81
CA ILE A 338 -7.46 3.12 -1.60
C ILE A 338 -7.80 3.02 -0.12
N GLU A 339 -8.06 4.15 0.52
CA GLU A 339 -8.60 4.26 1.86
C GLU A 339 -10.06 4.72 1.80
N TYR A 340 -10.90 4.06 2.59
CA TYR A 340 -12.26 4.50 2.88
C TYR A 340 -12.29 5.02 4.32
N ALA A 341 -12.82 6.23 4.50
CA ALA A 341 -13.05 6.89 5.77
C ALA A 341 -14.27 7.83 5.61
N VAL A 342 -15.47 7.24 5.63
CA VAL A 342 -16.72 7.93 5.27
C VAL A 342 -17.66 8.02 6.46
N ASN A 343 -18.12 9.23 6.80
CA ASN A 343 -19.20 9.40 7.78
C ASN A 343 -20.50 8.83 7.19
N LEU A 344 -21.06 7.81 7.85
CA LEU A 344 -22.35 7.25 7.47
C LEU A 344 -23.51 8.17 7.85
N ASN A 345 -23.37 8.92 8.94
CA ASN A 345 -24.35 9.88 9.40
C ASN A 345 -23.72 11.15 9.96
N GLU A 346 -24.39 12.28 9.73
CA GLU A 346 -24.14 13.57 10.40
C GLU A 346 -25.43 14.07 11.09
N GLY A 347 -26.18 13.14 11.68
CA GLY A 347 -27.48 13.39 12.29
C GLY A 347 -28.27 12.10 12.53
N ASP A 348 -29.59 12.22 12.57
CA ASP A 348 -30.50 11.07 12.57
C ASP A 348 -30.55 10.43 11.17
N GLY A 349 -30.47 9.10 11.10
CA GLY A 349 -30.55 8.33 9.85
C GLY A 349 -29.24 8.30 9.04
N LEU A 350 -29.28 7.62 7.89
CA LEU A 350 -28.16 7.55 6.96
C LEU A 350 -28.04 8.87 6.16
N SER A 351 -26.82 9.39 5.94
CA SER A 351 -26.65 10.70 5.29
C SER A 351 -25.38 10.89 4.46
N CYS A 352 -24.63 9.82 4.15
CA CYS A 352 -23.36 9.91 3.42
C CYS A 352 -23.52 10.43 1.98
N GLY A 353 -24.53 9.98 1.23
CA GLY A 353 -24.65 10.27 -0.21
C GLY A 353 -23.76 9.37 -1.07
N GLN A 354 -23.09 9.93 -2.08
CA GLN A 354 -22.18 9.21 -2.98
C GLN A 354 -20.74 9.65 -2.75
N HIS A 355 -19.80 8.70 -2.70
CA HIS A 355 -18.40 8.96 -2.40
C HIS A 355 -17.49 8.27 -3.42
N PRO A 356 -17.25 8.90 -4.58
CA PRO A 356 -16.34 8.35 -5.58
C PRO A 356 -14.87 8.57 -5.16
N LEU A 357 -13.99 7.72 -5.69
CA LEU A 357 -12.55 7.78 -5.42
C LEU A 357 -11.96 9.15 -5.79
N ASN A 358 -11.16 9.72 -4.92
CA ASN A 358 -10.42 10.98 -5.10
C ASN A 358 -11.28 12.25 -5.32
N GLU A 359 -12.61 12.19 -5.20
CA GLU A 359 -13.41 13.42 -5.16
C GLU A 359 -13.21 14.15 -3.82
N ALA A 360 -13.09 15.48 -3.89
CA ALA A 360 -12.83 16.30 -2.71
C ALA A 360 -13.94 16.12 -1.66
N GLY A 361 -13.56 15.61 -0.48
CA GLY A 361 -14.49 15.37 0.62
C GLY A 361 -15.26 14.05 0.52
N SER A 362 -14.97 13.19 -0.46
CA SER A 362 -15.61 11.88 -0.56
C SER A 362 -15.20 10.96 0.59
N GLY A 363 -14.00 11.10 1.16
CA GLY A 363 -13.49 10.12 2.13
C GLY A 363 -13.20 8.76 1.51
N VAL A 364 -13.24 8.63 0.19
CA VAL A 364 -12.68 7.51 -0.57
C VAL A 364 -11.51 8.07 -1.35
N GLN A 365 -10.30 7.79 -0.90
CA GLN A 365 -9.11 8.50 -1.35
C GLN A 365 -7.97 7.54 -1.62
N THR A 366 -7.08 7.94 -2.52
CA THR A 366 -5.79 7.30 -2.67
C THR A 366 -4.81 7.87 -1.65
N VAL A 367 -4.12 6.95 -0.99
CA VAL A 367 -3.05 7.22 -0.05
C VAL A 367 -1.88 6.30 -0.37
N TYR A 368 -0.72 6.58 0.22
CA TYR A 368 0.50 5.79 -0.01
C TYR A 368 0.97 5.15 1.29
N THR A 369 1.49 3.93 1.19
CA THR A 369 2.22 3.30 2.29
C THR A 369 3.50 4.09 2.57
N ASP A 370 4.07 3.89 3.76
CA ASP A 370 5.48 4.21 3.95
C ASP A 370 6.37 3.15 3.28
N ALA A 371 7.69 3.31 3.39
CA ALA A 371 8.66 2.38 2.82
C ALA A 371 8.63 0.97 3.44
N SER A 372 7.92 0.73 4.55
CA SER A 372 7.72 -0.61 5.10
C SER A 372 6.59 -1.39 4.42
N GLY A 373 5.79 -0.70 3.60
CA GLY A 373 4.60 -1.25 2.96
C GLY A 373 3.44 -1.42 3.94
N MET A 374 2.37 -2.08 3.48
CA MET A 374 1.18 -2.39 4.27
C MET A 374 0.74 -3.83 4.04
N THR A 375 0.27 -4.51 5.08
CA THR A 375 -0.34 -5.83 4.97
C THR A 375 -1.83 -5.73 4.67
N PHE A 376 -2.31 -6.59 3.79
CA PHE A 376 -3.71 -6.78 3.49
C PHE A 376 -4.16 -8.20 3.86
N GLY A 377 -5.20 -8.27 4.69
CA GLY A 377 -5.69 -9.55 5.24
C GLY A 377 -6.36 -10.47 4.23
N ASN A 378 -6.83 -9.94 3.11
CA ASN A 378 -7.57 -10.70 2.10
C ASN A 378 -7.08 -10.35 0.70
N HIS A 379 -7.13 -11.31 -0.22
CA HIS A 379 -6.91 -11.05 -1.64
C HIS A 379 -7.83 -11.88 -2.52
N LEU A 380 -8.08 -11.35 -3.71
CA LEU A 380 -8.83 -11.95 -4.79
C LEU A 380 -7.94 -11.99 -6.04
N ASP A 381 -7.75 -13.19 -6.56
CA ASP A 381 -6.93 -13.46 -7.75
C ASP A 381 -7.82 -13.63 -8.99
N CYS A 382 -7.51 -12.88 -10.04
CA CYS A 382 -8.18 -12.98 -11.33
C CYS A 382 -8.15 -14.41 -11.92
N GLY A 383 -7.09 -15.18 -11.65
CA GLY A 383 -6.86 -16.50 -12.23
C GLY A 383 -7.68 -17.63 -11.60
N THR A 384 -8.11 -17.46 -10.36
CA THR A 384 -8.74 -18.54 -9.58
C THR A 384 -10.16 -18.21 -9.14
N GLU A 385 -10.54 -16.93 -9.12
CA GLU A 385 -11.76 -16.43 -8.44
C GLU A 385 -11.82 -16.81 -6.95
N ASP A 386 -10.70 -17.29 -6.39
CA ASP A 386 -10.60 -17.67 -5.00
C ASP A 386 -10.25 -16.43 -4.19
N VAL A 387 -11.11 -16.12 -3.21
CA VAL A 387 -10.72 -15.24 -2.13
C VAL A 387 -9.91 -16.06 -1.15
N SER A 388 -8.67 -15.66 -0.91
CA SER A 388 -7.91 -16.21 0.19
C SER A 388 -7.63 -15.15 1.24
N SER A 389 -7.83 -15.51 2.49
CA SER A 389 -7.44 -14.70 3.64
C SER A 389 -5.99 -15.04 3.98
N THR A 390 -5.09 -14.08 3.84
CA THR A 390 -3.74 -14.13 4.41
C THR A 390 -3.85 -13.93 5.91
N VAL A 391 -4.28 -14.98 6.62
CA VAL A 391 -4.25 -14.99 8.07
C VAL A 391 -2.79 -15.16 8.50
N ASP A 392 -2.10 -14.05 8.72
CA ASP A 392 -0.82 -14.07 9.42
C ASP A 392 -1.08 -14.08 10.93
N CYS A 393 -1.13 -15.27 11.54
CA CYS A 393 -1.17 -15.37 13.00
C CYS A 393 0.23 -15.12 13.64
N SER A 394 1.23 -14.56 12.93
CA SER A 394 2.56 -14.28 13.51
C SER A 394 2.51 -13.15 14.54
N GLY A 395 3.26 -13.29 15.64
CA GLY A 395 3.37 -12.23 16.65
C GLY A 395 3.76 -12.75 18.04
N ALA A 396 4.16 -11.84 18.92
CA ALA A 396 4.34 -12.16 20.34
C ALA A 396 2.97 -12.40 20.99
N VAL A 397 2.87 -13.37 21.88
CA VAL A 397 1.64 -13.61 22.64
C VAL A 397 1.71 -12.78 23.92
N PRO A 398 0.98 -11.66 24.06
CA PRO A 398 1.18 -10.71 25.16
C PRO A 398 1.03 -11.33 26.55
N ALA A 399 0.07 -12.25 26.70
CA ALA A 399 -0.15 -13.00 27.94
C ALA A 399 1.03 -13.90 28.35
N LEU A 400 1.91 -14.23 27.40
CA LEU A 400 3.07 -15.09 27.58
C LEU A 400 4.38 -14.37 27.18
N ALA A 401 4.37 -13.03 27.10
CA ALA A 401 5.52 -12.24 26.68
C ALA A 401 6.73 -12.45 27.60
N MET A 402 6.51 -12.67 28.90
CA MET A 402 7.57 -12.99 29.87
C MET A 402 8.22 -14.36 29.63
N GLU A 403 7.57 -15.25 28.87
CA GLU A 403 8.06 -16.58 28.51
C GLU A 403 8.62 -16.63 27.08
N GLY A 404 8.84 -15.46 26.45
CA GLY A 404 9.34 -15.37 25.08
C GLY A 404 8.44 -16.14 24.10
N ALA A 405 7.12 -16.13 24.34
CA ALA A 405 6.18 -16.82 23.49
C ALA A 405 5.89 -16.02 22.22
N SER A 406 6.06 -16.66 21.07
CA SER A 406 5.73 -16.09 19.77
C SER A 406 5.05 -17.12 18.88
N ILE A 407 4.30 -16.62 17.92
CA ILE A 407 3.72 -17.38 16.85
C ILE A 407 4.41 -16.95 15.56
N THR A 408 4.70 -17.90 14.69
CA THR A 408 5.24 -17.66 13.35
C THR A 408 4.38 -18.41 12.35
N SER A 409 3.76 -17.68 11.44
CA SER A 409 3.03 -18.22 10.30
C SER A 409 3.98 -18.41 9.11
N THR A 410 3.79 -19.46 8.34
CA THR A 410 4.51 -19.70 7.08
C THR A 410 3.57 -20.41 6.11
N GLY A 411 2.97 -19.64 5.20
CA GLY A 411 1.88 -20.11 4.35
C GLY A 411 0.67 -20.52 5.19
N SER A 412 0.18 -21.75 5.02
CA SER A 412 -0.92 -22.30 5.81
C SER A 412 -0.49 -22.97 7.12
N ASN A 413 0.76 -22.77 7.56
CA ASN A 413 1.26 -23.39 8.79
C ASN A 413 1.55 -22.36 9.87
N VAL A 414 1.32 -22.74 11.13
CA VAL A 414 1.65 -21.93 12.30
C VAL A 414 2.59 -22.71 13.22
N VAL A 415 3.65 -22.06 13.68
CA VAL A 415 4.59 -22.57 14.69
C VAL A 415 4.47 -21.70 15.93
N VAL A 416 4.26 -22.33 17.09
CA VAL A 416 4.27 -21.64 18.38
C VAL A 416 5.63 -21.89 19.03
N THR A 417 6.35 -20.82 19.34
CA THR A 417 7.61 -20.86 20.08
C THR A 417 7.36 -20.38 21.50
N ILE A 418 7.81 -21.12 22.52
CA ILE A 418 7.78 -20.70 23.93
C ILE A 418 9.16 -20.95 24.53
N ASN A 419 9.76 -19.93 25.14
CA ASN A 419 11.12 -19.98 25.69
C ASN A 419 12.16 -20.54 24.70
N GLY A 420 12.04 -20.17 23.42
CA GLY A 420 12.92 -20.63 22.35
C GLY A 420 12.68 -22.07 21.87
N VAL A 421 11.67 -22.77 22.39
CA VAL A 421 11.27 -24.11 21.92
C VAL A 421 10.09 -23.97 20.97
N ALA A 422 10.34 -24.28 19.70
CA ALA A 422 9.31 -24.30 18.66
C ALA A 422 8.48 -25.59 18.73
N SER A 423 7.17 -25.46 18.55
CA SER A 423 6.27 -26.58 18.29
C SER A 423 6.54 -27.20 16.92
N GLN A 424 5.90 -28.34 16.64
CA GLN A 424 5.70 -28.74 15.25
C GLN A 424 4.83 -27.69 14.53
N ALA A 425 4.97 -27.62 13.21
CA ALA A 425 4.09 -26.81 12.37
C ALA A 425 2.66 -27.36 12.41
N TYR A 426 1.69 -26.51 12.74
CA TYR A 426 0.27 -26.80 12.68
C TYR A 426 -0.30 -26.26 11.37
N SER A 427 -0.81 -27.14 10.51
CA SER A 427 -1.52 -26.69 9.31
C SER A 427 -2.87 -26.11 9.73
N LEU A 428 -3.08 -24.83 9.41
CA LEU A 428 -4.38 -24.20 9.34
C LEU A 428 -5.08 -24.81 8.12
N GLY A 429 -6.21 -25.49 8.34
CA GLY A 429 -7.01 -26.00 7.23
C GLY A 429 -7.47 -24.87 6.31
N ALA A 430 -7.78 -25.19 5.05
CA ALA A 430 -8.47 -24.26 4.16
C ALA A 430 -9.84 -23.93 4.75
N GLY A 431 -9.90 -22.80 5.44
CA GLY A 431 -11.04 -22.31 6.18
C GLY A 431 -10.59 -21.07 6.93
N THR A 432 -11.34 -19.99 6.80
CA THR A 432 -11.18 -18.79 7.62
C THR A 432 -11.17 -19.24 9.07
N VAL A 433 -10.01 -19.13 9.72
CA VAL A 433 -9.96 -19.19 11.18
C VAL A 433 -10.51 -17.86 11.66
N ALA A 434 -11.84 -17.71 11.58
CA ALA A 434 -12.54 -16.62 12.25
C ALA A 434 -12.23 -16.78 13.75
N GLY A 435 -11.33 -15.92 14.22
CA GLY A 435 -10.66 -16.05 15.52
C GLY A 435 -9.54 -17.09 15.52
N CYS A 436 -8.31 -16.73 15.07
CA CYS A 436 -7.10 -17.44 15.51
C CYS A 436 -7.30 -17.69 17.01
N CYS A 437 -7.38 -18.96 17.42
CA CYS A 437 -7.63 -19.40 18.79
C CYS A 437 -6.42 -19.10 19.69
N VAL A 438 -6.23 -17.80 19.88
CA VAL A 438 -5.36 -17.03 20.77
C VAL A 438 -5.81 -15.58 20.55
N ASP A 439 -7.09 -15.28 20.81
CA ASP A 439 -7.42 -13.95 21.31
C ASP A 439 -7.11 -13.96 22.82
N PRO A 440 -6.02 -13.32 23.28
CA PRO A 440 -5.78 -13.09 24.70
C PRO A 440 -6.73 -12.05 25.33
N CYS A 441 -7.78 -11.58 24.64
CA CYS A 441 -8.63 -10.47 25.08
C CYS A 441 -10.14 -10.73 25.17
N GLN A 442 -10.63 -11.98 25.32
CA GLN A 442 -11.94 -12.21 25.98
C GLN A 442 -11.91 -13.31 27.05
N VAL A 443 -11.42 -12.94 28.23
CA VAL A 443 -11.60 -13.72 29.45
C VAL A 443 -12.99 -13.43 30.05
N ALA A 444 -14.08 -13.97 29.45
CA ALA A 444 -15.35 -14.11 30.19
C ALA A 444 -16.43 -15.05 29.61
N ALA A 445 -16.52 -15.35 28.31
CA ALA A 445 -17.80 -15.85 27.78
C ALA A 445 -17.82 -17.19 27.00
N CYS A 446 -16.73 -17.95 26.93
CA CYS A 446 -16.74 -19.28 26.28
C CYS A 446 -16.75 -20.46 27.25
N ALA A 447 -17.42 -20.30 28.39
CA ALA A 447 -17.86 -21.42 29.21
C ALA A 447 -19.40 -21.41 29.28
N ASP A 448 -19.96 -22.57 28.94
CA ASP A 448 -21.36 -22.98 29.14
C ASP A 448 -22.37 -22.49 28.09
N ASN A 449 -22.65 -23.35 27.11
CA ASN A 449 -23.95 -24.08 27.08
C ASN A 449 -24.01 -25.08 25.91
N ASN A 450 -23.65 -26.32 26.20
CA ASN A 450 -24.14 -27.49 25.47
C ASN A 450 -24.78 -28.47 26.48
N GLY A 451 -26.09 -28.29 26.66
CA GLY A 451 -27.09 -29.32 26.99
C GLY A 451 -27.44 -29.54 28.48
N PRO A 452 -28.71 -29.89 28.80
CA PRO A 452 -29.88 -30.08 27.93
C PRO A 452 -30.78 -28.84 27.75
#